data_AF-A0A554J1L0-F1
#
_entry.id   AF-A0A554J1L0-F1
#
_cell.length_a   1.000
_cell.length_b   1.000
_cell.length_c   1.000
_cell.angle_alpha   90.00
_cell.angle_beta   90.00
_cell.angle_gamma   90.00
#
_symmetry.space_group_name_H-M   'P 1'
#
loop_
_entity.id
_entity.type
_entity.pdbx_description
1 polymer ?
#
loop_
_entity_poly.entity_id
_entity_poly.type
_entity_poly.pdbx_seq_one_letter_code
_entity_poly.pdbx_strand_id
1 'polypeptide(L)'
;MKISAVSIRLFVLLVILVPSAVAAVKLTGNVQFRGNLAISGALSKGAGTFVIDHPLDPKNKLLYHSFVESPDVKNLYDGIAQLDENGEAVIELPEYFDALNKTPRYQYFPLDEAMPGLYVKETEGENRFAIAGGTPGGRVSWQITGIRHDPYILKNPVINEVWKGPKEEVDRGECLYEPLCE
;
A
#
# COMPACT_ATOMS: atom_id res chain seq x y z
N MET A 1 -49.86 -49.62 23.49
CA MET A 1 -49.32 -48.30 23.89
C MET A 1 -47.86 -48.49 24.29
N LYS A 2 -46.90 -48.24 23.38
CA LYS A 2 -45.47 -48.34 23.67
C LYS A 2 -44.88 -46.93 23.61
N ILE A 3 -44.35 -46.48 24.74
CA ILE A 3 -43.69 -45.18 24.88
C ILE A 3 -42.28 -45.34 24.30
N SER A 4 -41.96 -44.58 23.26
CA SER A 4 -40.61 -44.55 22.68
C SER A 4 -39.75 -43.57 23.47
N ALA A 5 -38.63 -44.06 24.02
CA ALA A 5 -37.67 -43.22 24.73
C ALA A 5 -36.95 -42.28 23.76
N VAL A 6 -36.98 -40.98 24.04
CA VAL A 6 -36.22 -39.96 23.33
C VAL A 6 -34.80 -39.96 23.92
N SER A 7 -33.82 -40.35 23.11
CA SER A 7 -32.39 -40.27 23.47
C SER A 7 -31.90 -38.83 23.31
N ILE A 8 -31.83 -38.09 24.41
CA ILE A 8 -31.17 -36.77 24.46
C ILE A 8 -29.66 -37.00 24.40
N ARG A 9 -29.01 -36.63 23.28
CA ARG A 9 -27.55 -36.61 23.17
C ARG A 9 -27.04 -35.28 23.71
N LEU A 10 -26.41 -35.33 24.89
CA LEU A 10 -25.69 -34.20 25.48
C LEU A 10 -24.39 -33.97 24.69
N PHE A 11 -24.33 -32.93 23.86
CA PHE A 11 -23.08 -32.48 23.25
C PHE A 11 -22.31 -31.66 24.28
N VAL A 12 -21.26 -32.24 24.88
CA VAL A 12 -20.31 -31.50 25.70
C VAL A 12 -19.37 -30.77 24.74
N LEU A 13 -19.50 -29.44 24.64
CA LEU A 13 -18.55 -28.59 23.93
C LEU A 13 -17.29 -28.47 24.79
N LEU A 14 -16.26 -29.25 24.47
CA LEU A 14 -14.94 -29.13 25.09
C LEU A 14 -14.27 -27.87 24.54
N VAL A 15 -14.36 -26.75 25.27
CA VAL A 15 -13.59 -25.54 24.98
C VAL A 15 -12.17 -25.78 25.48
N ILE A 16 -11.29 -26.23 24.59
CA ILE A 16 -9.85 -26.28 24.86
C ILE A 16 -9.33 -24.84 24.78
N LEU A 17 -9.09 -24.23 25.93
CA LEU A 17 -8.28 -23.01 26.03
C LEU A 17 -6.83 -23.40 25.73
N VAL A 18 -6.46 -23.36 24.46
CA VAL A 18 -5.06 -23.43 24.05
C VAL A 18 -4.44 -22.07 24.39
N PRO A 19 -3.45 -21.99 25.31
CA PRO A 19 -2.72 -20.75 25.48
C PRO A 19 -2.10 -20.39 24.14
N SER A 20 -2.24 -19.12 23.72
CA SER A 20 -1.67 -18.61 22.48
C SER A 20 -0.15 -18.73 22.52
N ALA A 21 0.38 -19.90 22.17
CA ALA A 21 1.79 -20.09 21.93
C ALA A 21 2.12 -19.28 20.68
N VAL A 22 3.01 -18.30 20.82
CA VAL A 22 3.61 -17.62 19.67
C VAL A 22 4.55 -18.64 19.03
N ALA A 23 4.00 -19.43 18.11
CA ALA A 23 4.76 -20.36 17.30
C ALA A 23 5.05 -19.68 15.96
N ALA A 24 6.33 -19.49 15.64
CA ALA A 24 6.72 -19.16 14.27
C ALA A 24 6.50 -20.40 13.41
N VAL A 25 5.76 -20.24 12.31
CA VAL A 25 5.56 -21.31 11.32
C VAL A 25 6.34 -20.93 10.06
N LYS A 26 7.33 -21.76 9.68
CA LYS A 26 8.06 -21.61 8.42
C LYS A 26 7.48 -22.55 7.37
N LEU A 27 7.01 -21.99 6.27
CA LEU A 27 6.53 -22.72 5.09
C LEU A 27 7.53 -22.45 3.96
N THR A 28 8.13 -23.50 3.40
CA THR A 28 9.19 -23.38 2.38
C THR A 28 8.74 -23.72 0.96
N GLY A 29 7.48 -24.14 0.79
CA GLY A 29 6.89 -24.47 -0.50
C GLY A 29 5.78 -23.49 -0.91
N ASN A 30 5.11 -23.80 -2.01
CA ASN A 30 3.96 -23.03 -2.48
C ASN A 30 2.82 -23.08 -1.44
N VAL A 31 2.35 -21.90 -1.03
CA VAL A 31 1.22 -21.73 -0.13
C VAL A 31 0.14 -20.95 -0.87
N GLN A 32 -1.09 -21.46 -0.89
CA GLN A 32 -2.24 -20.78 -1.48
C GLN A 32 -3.28 -20.48 -0.42
N PHE A 33 -3.67 -19.21 -0.32
CA PHE A 33 -4.83 -18.77 0.45
C PHE A 33 -5.98 -18.50 -0.53
N ARG A 34 -7.09 -19.25 -0.42
CA ARG A 34 -8.28 -19.04 -1.27
C ARG A 34 -9.21 -17.93 -0.77
N GLY A 35 -9.03 -17.51 0.48
CA GLY A 35 -9.75 -16.41 1.09
C GLY A 35 -8.84 -15.21 1.35
N ASN A 36 -9.34 -14.25 2.13
CA ASN A 36 -8.59 -13.05 2.49
C ASN A 36 -7.45 -13.39 3.46
N LEU A 37 -6.29 -12.79 3.24
CA LEU A 37 -5.15 -12.82 4.16
C LEU A 37 -5.00 -11.43 4.81
N ALA A 38 -5.10 -11.38 6.13
CA ALA A 38 -4.82 -10.16 6.90
C ALA A 38 -3.42 -10.26 7.52
N ILE A 39 -2.56 -9.28 7.22
CA ILE A 39 -1.22 -9.16 7.79
C ILE A 39 -1.19 -7.89 8.64
N SER A 40 -1.10 -8.03 9.96
CA SER A 40 -1.02 -6.90 10.89
C SER A 40 0.40 -6.35 11.07
N GLY A 41 1.41 -7.08 10.60
CA GLY A 41 2.83 -6.70 10.65
C GLY A 41 3.38 -6.29 9.29
N ALA A 42 4.70 -6.30 9.16
CA ALA A 42 5.38 -6.06 7.89
C ALA A 42 5.32 -7.29 6.97
N LEU A 43 5.29 -7.05 5.66
CA LEU A 43 5.43 -8.07 4.62
C LEU A 43 6.74 -7.82 3.87
N SER A 44 7.68 -8.75 3.96
CA SER A 44 8.86 -8.80 3.09
C SER A 44 8.66 -9.87 2.02
N LYS A 45 9.01 -9.56 0.77
CA LYS A 45 8.73 -10.42 -0.39
C LYS A 45 9.69 -10.13 -1.53
N GLY A 46 10.04 -11.15 -2.31
CA GLY A 46 10.85 -10.99 -3.53
C GLY A 46 10.08 -10.31 -4.67
N ALA A 47 8.81 -10.64 -4.85
CA ALA A 47 7.91 -10.04 -5.83
C ALA A 47 6.46 -10.09 -5.35
N GLY A 48 5.65 -9.14 -5.80
CA GLY A 48 4.23 -9.04 -5.43
C GLY A 48 3.44 -8.57 -6.64
N THR A 49 2.27 -9.16 -6.85
CA THR A 49 1.33 -8.74 -7.90
C THR A 49 -0.11 -8.97 -7.44
N PHE A 50 -1.05 -8.19 -7.97
CA PHE A 50 -2.42 -8.70 -8.05
C PHE A 50 -2.58 -9.49 -9.35
N VAL A 51 -3.53 -10.41 -9.36
CA VAL A 51 -3.98 -11.12 -10.56
C VAL A 51 -5.50 -11.04 -10.63
N ILE A 52 -6.00 -10.69 -11.81
CA ILE A 52 -7.43 -10.68 -12.14
C ILE A 52 -7.63 -11.24 -13.56
N ASP A 53 -8.87 -11.59 -13.89
CA ASP A 53 -9.24 -11.82 -15.29
C ASP A 53 -8.99 -10.55 -16.10
N HIS A 54 -8.44 -10.71 -17.31
CA HIS A 54 -8.10 -9.57 -18.14
C HIS A 54 -9.37 -8.79 -18.53
N PRO A 55 -9.44 -7.45 -18.32
CA PRO A 55 -10.69 -6.70 -18.46
C PRO A 55 -11.26 -6.69 -19.89
N LEU A 56 -10.43 -6.88 -20.91
CA LEU A 56 -10.86 -6.97 -22.32
C LEU A 56 -11.06 -8.40 -22.83
N ASP A 57 -10.58 -9.41 -22.10
CA ASP A 57 -10.65 -10.82 -22.55
C ASP A 57 -10.63 -11.79 -21.36
N PRO A 58 -11.65 -11.74 -20.48
CA PRO A 58 -11.61 -12.40 -19.18
C PRO A 58 -11.67 -13.93 -19.27
N LYS A 59 -12.17 -14.50 -20.37
CA LYS A 59 -12.26 -15.96 -20.54
C LYS A 59 -10.93 -16.60 -20.95
N ASN A 60 -9.99 -15.83 -21.49
CA ASN A 60 -8.78 -16.39 -22.11
C ASN A 60 -7.47 -15.82 -21.53
N LYS A 61 -7.51 -14.71 -20.78
CA LYS A 61 -6.31 -14.02 -20.30
C LYS A 61 -6.41 -13.63 -18.83
N LEU A 62 -5.27 -13.70 -18.16
CA LEU A 62 -5.05 -13.09 -16.85
C LEU A 62 -4.27 -11.78 -17.02
N LEU A 63 -4.55 -10.80 -16.16
CA LEU A 63 -3.76 -9.58 -16.03
C LEU A 63 -3.05 -9.58 -14.69
N TYR A 64 -1.73 -9.47 -14.73
CA TYR A 64 -0.88 -9.27 -13.56
C TYR A 64 -0.39 -7.83 -13.52
N HIS A 65 -0.32 -7.24 -12.33
CA HIS A 65 0.24 -5.91 -12.14
C HIS A 65 1.11 -5.86 -10.88
N SER A 66 2.25 -5.17 -10.97
CA SER A 66 3.23 -5.07 -9.89
C SER A 66 2.86 -4.00 -8.88
N PHE A 67 3.39 -4.14 -7.66
CA PHE A 67 3.45 -3.05 -6.69
C PHE A 67 4.42 -1.97 -7.18
N VAL A 68 4.16 -0.73 -6.78
CA VAL A 68 5.13 0.37 -6.84
C VAL A 68 5.91 0.36 -5.54
N GLU A 69 7.23 0.22 -5.63
CA GLU A 69 8.14 0.13 -4.48
C GLU A 69 9.10 1.31 -4.47
N SER A 70 9.37 1.86 -3.29
CA SER A 70 10.32 2.96 -3.09
C SER A 70 11.24 2.65 -1.91
N PRO A 71 12.51 3.09 -1.93
CA PRO A 71 13.36 3.03 -0.74
C PRO A 71 12.82 3.90 0.41
N ASP A 72 11.93 4.87 0.14
CA ASP A 72 11.23 5.57 1.21
C ASP A 72 9.84 4.96 1.41
N VAL A 73 9.32 5.06 2.63
CA VAL A 73 7.92 4.73 2.98
C VAL A 73 6.94 5.75 2.38
N LYS A 74 6.87 5.78 1.05
CA LYS A 74 6.24 6.84 0.26
C LYS A 74 4.75 6.59 0.13
N ASN A 75 3.94 7.59 0.48
CA ASN A 75 2.55 7.65 0.08
C ASN A 75 2.42 8.56 -1.13
N LEU A 76 1.51 8.21 -2.04
CA LEU A 76 1.24 8.92 -3.29
C LEU A 76 -0.24 9.28 -3.32
N TYR A 77 -0.51 10.54 -3.67
CA TYR A 77 -1.85 11.09 -3.85
C TYR A 77 -1.84 11.89 -5.15
N ASP A 78 -2.90 11.77 -5.93
CA ASP A 78 -3.02 12.42 -7.22
C ASP A 78 -4.47 12.81 -7.50
N GLY A 79 -4.64 13.64 -8.51
CA GLY A 79 -5.95 14.04 -8.99
C GLY A 79 -5.88 15.04 -10.13
N ILE A 80 -7.06 15.50 -10.54
CA ILE A 80 -7.23 16.59 -11.49
C ILE A 80 -7.89 17.76 -10.75
N ALA A 81 -7.29 18.95 -10.83
CA ALA A 81 -7.87 20.18 -10.31
C ALA A 81 -8.33 21.08 -11.47
N GLN A 82 -9.46 21.76 -11.29
CA GLN A 82 -9.88 22.84 -12.17
C GLN A 82 -9.48 24.17 -11.54
N LEU A 83 -8.87 25.05 -12.34
CA LEU A 83 -8.46 26.38 -11.94
C LEU A 83 -9.66 27.33 -11.92
N ASP A 84 -9.71 28.19 -10.93
CA ASP A 84 -10.74 29.20 -10.72
C ASP A 84 -10.62 30.39 -11.69
N GLU A 85 -11.39 31.45 -11.47
CA GLU A 85 -11.37 32.67 -12.29
C GLU A 85 -10.02 33.41 -12.26
N ASN A 86 -9.17 33.14 -11.26
CA ASN A 86 -7.84 33.70 -11.12
C ASN A 86 -6.74 32.81 -11.72
N GLY A 87 -7.10 31.63 -12.27
CA GLY A 87 -6.11 30.67 -12.75
C GLY A 87 -5.42 29.90 -11.62
N GLU A 88 -6.11 29.72 -10.48
CA GLU A 88 -5.60 29.08 -9.27
C GLU A 88 -6.46 27.88 -8.86
N ALA A 89 -5.85 26.90 -8.21
CA ALA A 89 -6.57 25.84 -7.53
C ALA A 89 -5.97 25.59 -6.16
N VAL A 90 -6.83 25.51 -5.15
CA VAL A 90 -6.50 24.94 -3.84
C VAL A 90 -6.88 23.47 -3.87
N ILE A 91 -5.93 22.61 -3.55
CA ILE A 91 -6.11 21.17 -3.48
C ILE A 91 -6.20 20.79 -2.00
N GLU A 92 -7.37 20.30 -1.60
CA GLU A 92 -7.61 19.71 -0.29
C GLU A 92 -7.15 18.25 -0.27
N LEU A 93 -6.29 17.91 0.68
CA LEU A 93 -5.83 16.56 0.94
C LEU A 93 -6.70 15.93 2.04
N PRO A 94 -6.68 14.59 2.18
CA PRO A 94 -7.38 13.95 3.30
C PRO A 94 -6.92 14.52 4.65
N GLU A 95 -7.83 14.66 5.62
CA GLU A 95 -7.57 15.28 6.94
C GLU A 95 -6.39 14.65 7.73
N TYR A 96 -6.00 13.43 7.36
CA TYR A 96 -4.89 12.69 7.96
C TYR A 96 -3.56 12.87 7.23
N PHE A 97 -3.49 13.66 6.15
CA PHE A 97 -2.30 13.75 5.32
C PHE A 97 -1.10 14.20 6.14
N ASP A 98 -1.18 15.32 6.87
CA ASP A 98 -0.08 15.88 7.66
C ASP A 98 0.30 14.96 8.83
N ALA A 99 -0.71 14.32 9.42
CA ALA A 99 -0.52 13.36 10.52
C ALA A 99 0.24 12.11 10.05
N LEU A 100 0.10 11.74 8.78
CA LEU A 100 0.70 10.55 8.19
C LEU A 100 1.99 10.86 7.42
N ASN A 101 2.12 12.04 6.81
CA ASN A 101 3.13 12.37 5.80
C ASN A 101 3.99 13.58 6.18
N LYS A 102 5.25 13.55 5.75
CA LYS A 102 6.20 14.67 5.82
C LYS A 102 7.01 14.79 4.53
N THR A 103 7.71 15.89 4.33
CA THR A 103 8.59 16.12 3.16
C THR A 103 7.83 15.98 1.83
N PRO A 104 6.78 16.80 1.61
CA PRO A 104 5.98 16.75 0.40
C PRO A 104 6.82 17.06 -0.85
N ARG A 105 6.50 16.39 -1.96
CA ARG A 105 7.05 16.69 -3.29
C ARG A 105 5.92 16.74 -4.30
N TYR A 106 6.01 17.66 -5.25
CA TYR A 106 4.93 18.00 -6.17
C TYR A 106 5.33 17.67 -7.62
N GLN A 107 4.39 17.15 -8.39
CA GLN A 107 4.44 17.08 -9.85
C GLN A 107 3.10 17.54 -10.38
N TYR A 108 3.10 18.33 -11.45
CA TYR A 108 1.87 18.79 -12.07
C TYR A 108 2.08 19.08 -13.55
N PHE A 109 1.04 18.84 -14.34
CA PHE A 109 1.01 19.10 -15.77
C PHE A 109 -0.34 19.71 -16.17
N PRO A 110 -0.35 20.78 -16.98
CA PRO A 110 -1.58 21.29 -17.54
C PRO A 110 -2.19 20.27 -18.50
N LEU A 111 -3.52 20.24 -18.56
CA LEU A 111 -4.29 19.47 -19.51
C LEU A 111 -4.90 20.39 -20.57
N ASP A 112 -5.18 19.81 -21.74
CA ASP A 112 -5.86 20.44 -22.90
C ASP A 112 -5.07 21.56 -23.60
N GLU A 113 -4.45 22.47 -22.84
CA GLU A 113 -3.67 23.61 -23.34
C GLU A 113 -2.39 23.83 -22.53
N ALA A 114 -1.40 24.49 -23.15
CA ALA A 114 -0.14 24.80 -22.47
C ALA A 114 -0.32 25.97 -21.49
N MET A 115 0.06 25.76 -20.23
CA MET A 115 0.09 26.79 -19.19
C MET A 115 1.52 26.91 -18.63
N PRO A 116 2.43 27.60 -19.33
CA PRO A 116 3.86 27.67 -18.96
C PRO A 116 4.12 28.43 -17.65
N GLY A 117 3.11 29.16 -17.17
CA GLY A 117 3.16 29.90 -15.91
C GLY A 117 2.81 29.08 -14.68
N LEU A 118 2.54 27.76 -14.77
CA LEU A 118 2.13 26.98 -13.60
C LEU A 118 3.23 26.86 -12.54
N TYR A 119 2.90 27.18 -11.29
CA TYR A 119 3.76 26.99 -10.13
C TYR A 119 2.97 26.60 -8.87
N VAL A 120 3.66 26.02 -7.88
CA VAL A 120 3.11 25.83 -6.53
C VAL A 120 3.08 27.19 -5.84
N LYS A 121 1.88 27.76 -5.69
CA LYS A 121 1.65 29.06 -5.03
C LYS A 121 1.85 28.95 -3.53
N GLU A 122 1.31 27.90 -2.93
CA GLU A 122 1.43 27.59 -1.50
C GLU A 122 1.85 26.13 -1.36
N THR A 123 2.96 25.91 -0.67
CA THR A 123 3.37 24.55 -0.31
C THR A 123 2.37 23.95 0.67
N GLU A 124 2.32 22.63 0.68
CA GLU A 124 1.48 21.85 1.58
C GLU A 124 1.65 22.26 3.05
N GLY A 125 0.51 22.57 3.67
CA GLY A 125 0.33 22.71 5.12
C GLY A 125 -1.16 22.76 5.46
N GLU A 126 -1.53 22.25 6.64
CA GLU A 126 -2.93 22.11 7.06
C GLU A 126 -3.74 21.25 6.09
N ASN A 127 -3.14 20.16 5.61
CA ASN A 127 -3.70 19.23 4.62
C ASN A 127 -4.15 19.88 3.30
N ARG A 128 -3.51 20.97 2.85
CA ARG A 128 -3.82 21.57 1.55
C ARG A 128 -2.60 22.22 0.92
N PHE A 129 -2.62 22.39 -0.38
CA PHE A 129 -1.63 23.18 -1.12
C PHE A 129 -2.30 23.90 -2.29
N ALA A 130 -1.61 24.88 -2.90
CA ALA A 130 -2.17 25.65 -4.00
C ALA A 130 -1.28 25.65 -5.23
N ILE A 131 -1.88 25.53 -6.41
CA ILE A 131 -1.27 25.72 -7.72
C ILE A 131 -1.84 27.01 -8.33
N ALA A 132 -0.99 27.82 -8.97
CA ALA A 132 -1.42 29.04 -9.65
C ALA A 132 -0.66 29.25 -10.96
N GLY A 133 -1.00 30.34 -11.66
CA GLY A 133 -0.33 30.76 -12.90
C GLY A 133 -0.82 30.03 -14.15
N GLY A 134 -1.99 29.39 -14.08
CA GLY A 134 -2.66 28.82 -15.24
C GLY A 134 -3.74 29.74 -15.82
N THR A 135 -4.43 29.25 -16.84
CA THR A 135 -5.57 29.95 -17.44
C THR A 135 -6.83 29.71 -16.60
N PRO A 136 -7.71 30.73 -16.41
CA PRO A 136 -9.01 30.53 -15.78
C PRO A 136 -9.83 29.40 -16.40
N GLY A 137 -10.39 28.53 -15.55
CA GLY A 137 -11.14 27.33 -15.98
C GLY A 137 -10.28 26.17 -16.50
N GLY A 138 -8.96 26.37 -16.60
CA GLY A 138 -7.99 25.36 -17.01
C GLY A 138 -7.96 24.16 -16.08
N ARG A 139 -7.38 23.03 -16.54
CA ARG A 139 -7.28 21.80 -15.75
C ARG A 139 -5.82 21.40 -15.56
N VAL A 140 -5.49 20.91 -14.38
CA VAL A 140 -4.15 20.48 -14.01
C VAL A 140 -4.21 19.07 -13.43
N SER A 141 -3.45 18.14 -14.01
CA SER A 141 -3.16 16.86 -13.37
C SER A 141 -2.06 17.08 -12.34
N TRP A 142 -2.28 16.68 -11.10
CA TRP A 142 -1.34 16.86 -10.01
C TRP A 142 -1.06 15.55 -9.31
N GLN A 143 0.13 15.45 -8.74
CA GLN A 143 0.55 14.40 -7.82
C GLN A 143 1.36 15.02 -6.69
N ILE A 144 1.06 14.63 -5.47
CA ILE A 144 1.87 14.91 -4.30
C ILE A 144 2.31 13.59 -3.66
N THR A 145 3.58 13.52 -3.28
CA THR A 145 4.10 12.40 -2.48
C THR A 145 4.52 12.87 -1.10
N GLY A 146 4.32 12.02 -0.09
CA GLY A 146 4.81 12.25 1.26
C GLY A 146 5.59 11.06 1.80
N ILE A 147 6.52 11.31 2.72
CA ILE A 147 7.21 10.26 3.49
C ILE A 147 6.39 9.97 4.73
N ARG A 148 5.97 8.72 4.88
CA ARG A 148 5.17 8.28 6.03
C ARG A 148 5.93 8.49 7.35
N HIS A 149 5.26 8.97 8.40
CA HIS A 149 5.87 9.26 9.71
C HIS A 149 4.99 8.98 10.93
N ASP A 150 3.92 8.20 10.81
CA ASP A 150 3.11 7.83 11.97
C ASP A 150 3.90 7.00 13.02
N PRO A 151 3.41 6.88 14.27
CA PRO A 151 4.15 6.23 15.35
C PRO A 151 4.62 4.80 15.06
N TYR A 152 3.89 4.04 14.23
CA TYR A 152 4.29 2.68 13.89
C TYR A 152 5.55 2.68 13.02
N ILE A 153 5.59 3.49 11.96
CA ILE A 153 6.72 3.50 11.03
C ILE A 153 7.96 4.14 11.64
N LEU A 154 7.79 5.10 12.57
CA LEU A 154 8.92 5.66 13.32
C LEU A 154 9.54 4.63 14.28
N LYS A 155 8.72 3.77 14.89
CA LYS A 155 9.19 2.72 15.81
C LYS A 155 9.76 1.51 15.08
N ASN A 156 9.30 1.25 13.85
CA ASN A 156 9.70 0.11 13.02
C ASN A 156 10.16 0.61 11.64
N PRO A 157 11.29 1.35 11.56
CA PRO A 157 11.74 1.92 10.30
C PRO A 157 12.13 0.80 9.33
N VAL A 158 11.82 1.02 8.04
CA VAL A 158 12.37 0.20 6.96
C VAL A 158 13.84 0.57 6.79
N ILE A 159 14.74 -0.39 6.97
CA ILE A 159 16.16 -0.24 6.72
C ILE A 159 16.44 -0.82 5.35
N ASN A 160 16.75 0.03 4.38
CA ASN A 160 16.80 -0.35 2.97
C ASN A 160 17.93 -1.32 2.63
N GLU A 161 19.03 -1.23 3.37
CA GLU A 161 20.22 -2.01 3.12
C GLU A 161 20.79 -2.52 4.44
N VAL A 162 20.88 -3.84 4.53
CA VAL A 162 21.48 -4.55 5.65
C VAL A 162 22.46 -5.58 5.13
N TRP A 163 23.47 -5.91 5.92
CA TRP A 163 24.32 -7.05 5.61
C TRP A 163 23.52 -8.34 5.81
N LYS A 164 23.63 -9.26 4.83
CA LYS A 164 23.20 -10.65 5.00
C LYS A 164 23.83 -11.26 6.27
N GLY A 165 23.10 -12.15 6.93
CA GLY A 165 23.56 -12.81 8.15
C GLY A 165 22.45 -13.55 8.89
N PRO A 166 22.72 -14.07 10.10
CA PRO A 166 21.84 -15.03 10.78
C PRO A 166 20.46 -14.50 11.20
N LYS A 167 20.24 -13.19 11.08
CA LYS A 167 18.97 -12.52 11.39
C LYS A 167 18.19 -12.10 10.13
N GLU A 168 18.77 -12.29 8.95
CA GLU A 168 18.18 -11.99 7.66
C GLU A 168 17.79 -13.29 6.93
N GLU A 169 17.22 -13.17 5.73
CA GLU A 169 16.72 -14.32 4.96
C GLU A 169 17.80 -15.33 4.55
N VAL A 170 19.04 -14.88 4.36
CA VAL A 170 20.20 -15.70 3.98
C VAL A 170 21.47 -15.19 4.64
N ASP A 171 22.45 -16.08 4.82
CA ASP A 171 23.76 -15.73 5.37
C ASP A 171 24.66 -15.01 4.35
N ARG A 172 25.72 -14.39 4.85
CA ARG A 172 26.70 -13.70 4.00
C ARG A 172 27.42 -14.71 3.09
N GLY A 173 27.38 -14.47 1.79
CA GLY A 173 27.94 -15.38 0.78
C GLY A 173 26.92 -16.35 0.20
N GLU A 174 25.74 -16.48 0.81
CA GLU A 174 24.63 -17.25 0.26
C GLU A 174 23.74 -16.40 -0.64
N CYS A 175 23.01 -17.06 -1.52
CA CYS A 175 22.17 -16.44 -2.53
C CYS A 175 20.72 -16.81 -2.31
N LEU A 176 19.88 -15.78 -2.19
CA LEU A 176 18.44 -15.94 -1.98
C LEU A 176 17.76 -16.53 -3.24
N TYR A 177 18.31 -16.23 -4.42
CA TYR A 177 17.88 -16.76 -5.70
C TYR A 177 19.13 -17.04 -6.54
N GLU A 178 19.42 -18.33 -6.78
CA GLU A 178 20.68 -18.82 -7.37
C GLU A 178 21.07 -18.09 -8.68
N PRO A 179 20.15 -17.82 -9.64
CA PRO A 179 20.51 -17.14 -10.89
C PRO A 179 21.06 -15.71 -10.74
N LEU A 180 20.99 -15.09 -9.56
CA LEU A 180 21.57 -13.76 -9.31
C LEU A 180 23.04 -13.79 -8.88
N CYS A 181 23.61 -14.98 -8.67
CA CYS A 181 24.94 -15.15 -8.10
C CYS A 181 25.88 -16.03 -8.91
N GLU A 182 25.43 -16.49 -10.07
CA GLU A 182 26.25 -17.19 -11.07
C GLU A 182 27.02 -16.22 -11.97
#